data_AF-A0A924XVX6-F1
#
_entry.id   AF-A0A924XVX6-F1
#
_cell.length_a   1.000
_cell.length_b   1.000
_cell.length_c   1.000
_cell.angle_alpha   90.00
_cell.angle_beta   90.00
_cell.angle_gamma   90.00
#
_symmetry.space_group_name_H-M   'P 1'
#
loop_
_entity.id
_entity.type
_entity.pdbx_description
1 polymer ?
#
loop_
_entity_poly.entity_id
_entity_poly.type
_entity_poly.pdbx_seq_one_letter_code
_entity_poly.pdbx_strand_id
1 'polypeptide(L)'
;MPQRFFARAAGVLAAILIAYAAPPPASAREIVTDWTIVADRLGRGNANWRTMAIMHRAMHDAVNAAVPTYTRWHPAEPDEPRPDPDLNRIIVGKAALAASARQVLMLLHPNQHPEIDDAYARAIARVPDGP
;
A
#
# COMPACT_ATOMS: atom_id res chain seq x y z
N MET A 1 -1.97 -7.85 49.62
CA MET A 1 -1.13 -7.52 48.44
C MET A 1 -1.23 -8.57 47.29
N PRO A 2 -2.40 -8.85 46.64
CA PRO A 2 -2.41 -9.61 45.38
C PRO A 2 -2.90 -8.82 44.14
N GLN A 3 -3.51 -7.65 44.29
CA GLN A 3 -4.19 -6.93 43.20
C GLN A 3 -3.28 -6.43 42.06
N ARG A 4 -1.97 -6.23 42.31
CA ARG A 4 -1.03 -5.70 41.31
C ARG A 4 -0.59 -6.74 40.27
N PHE A 5 -0.73 -8.04 40.55
CA PHE A 5 -0.37 -9.12 39.62
C PHE A 5 -1.48 -9.39 38.59
N PHE A 6 -2.76 -9.35 39.02
CA PHE A 6 -3.90 -9.56 38.12
C PHE A 6 -4.06 -8.44 37.07
N ALA A 7 -3.80 -7.18 37.43
CA ALA A 7 -3.85 -6.06 36.50
C ALA A 7 -2.74 -6.14 35.41
N ARG A 8 -1.56 -6.68 35.74
CA ARG A 8 -0.47 -6.90 34.79
C ARG A 8 -0.77 -8.06 33.84
N ALA A 9 -1.33 -9.15 34.35
CA ALA A 9 -1.73 -10.29 33.53
C ALA A 9 -2.86 -9.95 32.54
N ALA A 10 -3.85 -9.16 32.97
CA ALA A 10 -4.92 -8.67 32.10
C ALA A 10 -4.40 -7.73 30.99
N GLY A 11 -3.44 -6.85 31.30
CA GLY A 11 -2.81 -5.97 30.31
C GLY A 11 -1.99 -6.73 29.26
N VAL A 12 -1.28 -7.80 29.65
CA VAL A 12 -0.51 -8.65 28.73
C VAL A 12 -1.42 -9.45 27.81
N LEU A 13 -2.51 -10.03 28.34
CA LEU A 13 -3.50 -10.76 27.52
C LEU A 13 -4.22 -9.85 26.51
N ALA A 14 -4.58 -8.63 26.92
CA ALA A 14 -5.18 -7.65 26.01
C ALA A 14 -4.22 -7.25 24.86
N ALA A 15 -2.93 -7.04 25.16
CA ALA A 15 -1.93 -6.71 24.14
C ALA A 15 -1.68 -7.86 23.15
N ILE A 16 -1.70 -9.12 23.62
CA ILE A 16 -1.55 -10.31 22.76
C ILE A 16 -2.77 -10.47 21.84
N LEU A 17 -3.98 -10.24 22.35
CA LEU A 17 -5.21 -10.33 21.55
C LEU A 17 -5.30 -9.22 20.49
N ILE A 18 -4.84 -8.00 20.80
CA ILE A 18 -4.77 -6.90 19.83
C ILE A 18 -3.71 -7.19 18.75
N ALA A 19 -2.56 -7.75 19.12
CA ALA A 19 -1.51 -8.12 18.17
C ALA A 19 -1.96 -9.22 17.19
N TYR A 20 -2.87 -10.10 17.58
CA TYR A 20 -3.41 -11.17 16.72
C TYR A 20 -4.54 -10.71 15.77
N ALA A 21 -5.11 -9.52 16.00
CA ALA A 21 -6.18 -8.98 15.17
C ALA A 21 -5.68 -8.23 13.92
N ALA A 22 -4.39 -7.85 13.88
CA ALA A 22 -3.81 -7.15 12.75
C ALA A 22 -3.65 -8.09 11.54
N PRO A 23 -4.03 -7.66 10.32
CA PRO A 23 -3.78 -8.45 9.13
C PRO A 23 -2.27 -8.62 8.92
N PRO A 24 -1.81 -9.77 8.41
CA PRO A 24 -0.38 -9.99 8.18
C PRO A 24 0.17 -8.97 7.17
N PRO A 25 1.43 -8.53 7.34
CA PRO A 25 2.03 -7.57 6.44
C PRO A 25 2.15 -8.15 5.02
N ALA A 26 1.62 -7.42 4.04
CA ALA A 26 1.68 -7.84 2.65
C ALA A 26 3.09 -7.61 2.07
N SER A 27 3.58 -8.54 1.25
CA SER A 27 4.76 -8.33 0.41
C SER A 27 4.46 -7.38 -0.75
N ALA A 28 5.50 -6.80 -1.36
CA ALA A 28 5.33 -5.95 -2.54
C ALA A 28 4.67 -6.71 -3.72
N ARG A 29 4.97 -8.01 -3.86
CA ARG A 29 4.37 -8.89 -4.88
C ARG A 29 2.86 -9.02 -4.66
N GLU A 30 2.44 -9.25 -3.42
CA GLU A 30 1.02 -9.35 -3.07
C GLU A 30 0.30 -8.03 -3.33
N ILE A 31 0.89 -6.89 -3.00
CA ILE A 31 0.31 -5.56 -3.31
C ILE A 31 0.09 -5.39 -4.81
N VAL A 32 1.09 -5.69 -5.65
CA VAL A 32 0.95 -5.59 -7.12
C VAL A 32 -0.14 -6.52 -7.64
N THR A 33 -0.21 -7.74 -7.09
CA THR A 33 -1.21 -8.74 -7.49
C THR A 33 -2.63 -8.30 -7.09
N ASP A 34 -2.80 -7.79 -5.86
CA ASP A 34 -4.08 -7.30 -5.35
C ASP A 34 -4.61 -6.13 -6.19
N TRP A 35 -3.75 -5.16 -6.51
CA TRP A 35 -4.14 -4.03 -7.36
C TRP A 35 -4.42 -4.45 -8.80
N THR A 36 -3.74 -5.47 -9.32
CA THR A 36 -4.06 -6.06 -10.63
C THR A 36 -5.48 -6.61 -10.64
N ILE A 37 -5.88 -7.34 -9.60
CA ILE A 37 -7.23 -7.90 -9.46
C ILE A 37 -8.29 -6.79 -9.35
N VAL A 38 -8.00 -5.73 -8.58
CA VAL A 38 -8.90 -4.56 -8.48
C VAL A 38 -9.07 -3.90 -9.84
N ALA A 39 -7.96 -3.59 -10.52
CA ALA A 39 -8.00 -2.97 -11.85
C ALA A 39 -8.77 -3.84 -12.85
N ASP A 40 -8.57 -5.17 -12.84
CA ASP A 40 -9.28 -6.11 -13.71
C ASP A 40 -10.80 -6.05 -13.54
N ARG A 41 -11.28 -6.07 -12.28
CA ARG A 41 -12.70 -5.96 -11.96
C ARG A 41 -13.29 -4.62 -12.42
N LEU A 42 -12.61 -3.51 -12.13
CA LEU A 42 -13.07 -2.17 -12.50
C LEU A 42 -13.12 -1.96 -14.03
N GLY A 43 -12.22 -2.62 -14.76
CA GLY A 43 -12.09 -2.54 -16.21
C GLY A 43 -13.14 -3.29 -17.02
N ARG A 44 -13.98 -4.12 -16.38
CA ARG A 44 -15.08 -4.89 -17.02
C ARG A 44 -14.64 -5.75 -18.23
N GLY A 45 -13.52 -6.46 -18.13
CA GLY A 45 -13.11 -7.51 -19.07
C GLY A 45 -12.10 -7.10 -20.15
N ASN A 46 -12.01 -7.90 -21.24
CA ASN A 46 -10.90 -8.01 -22.22
C ASN A 46 -10.28 -6.71 -22.81
N ALA A 47 -10.86 -5.54 -22.60
CA ALA A 47 -10.31 -4.24 -23.00
C ALA A 47 -9.51 -3.50 -21.89
N ASN A 48 -9.29 -4.14 -20.72
CA ASN A 48 -8.66 -3.50 -19.57
C ASN A 48 -7.12 -3.40 -19.59
N TRP A 49 -6.47 -3.82 -20.68
CA TRP A 49 -5.02 -3.74 -20.83
C TRP A 49 -4.50 -2.30 -20.66
N ARG A 50 -5.28 -1.30 -21.06
CA ARG A 50 -4.90 0.12 -20.94
C ARG A 50 -4.83 0.57 -19.48
N THR A 51 -5.86 0.27 -18.68
CA THR A 51 -5.88 0.61 -17.25
C THR A 51 -4.72 -0.08 -16.54
N MET A 52 -4.53 -1.38 -16.79
CA MET A 52 -3.42 -2.13 -16.20
C MET A 52 -2.06 -1.56 -16.60
N ALA A 53 -1.85 -1.20 -17.87
CA ALA A 53 -0.59 -0.62 -18.34
C ALA A 53 -0.29 0.74 -17.68
N ILE A 54 -1.29 1.62 -17.60
CA ILE A 54 -1.13 2.94 -16.96
C ILE A 54 -0.84 2.76 -15.46
N MET A 55 -1.61 1.91 -14.78
CA MET A 55 -1.45 1.65 -13.35
C MET A 55 -0.08 1.06 -13.04
N HIS A 56 0.35 0.02 -13.75
CA HIS A 56 1.65 -0.62 -13.50
C HIS A 56 2.83 0.29 -13.85
N ARG A 57 2.73 1.13 -14.88
CA ARG A 57 3.74 2.15 -15.17
C ARG A 57 3.85 3.16 -14.04
N ALA A 58 2.72 3.66 -13.53
CA ALA A 58 2.72 4.59 -12.40
C ALA A 58 3.28 3.95 -11.13
N MET A 59 2.91 2.70 -10.83
CA MET A 59 3.45 1.94 -9.70
C MET A 59 4.97 1.74 -9.81
N HIS A 60 5.46 1.40 -11.00
CA HIS A 60 6.88 1.28 -11.29
C HIS A 60 7.63 2.59 -11.06
N ASP A 61 7.11 3.71 -11.58
CA ASP A 61 7.76 5.01 -11.43
C ASP A 61 7.70 5.47 -9.96
N ALA A 62 6.58 5.28 -9.26
CA ALA A 62 6.43 5.65 -7.86
C ALA A 62 7.36 4.88 -6.92
N VAL A 63 7.47 3.56 -7.09
CA VAL A 63 8.38 2.76 -6.24
C VAL A 63 9.84 3.10 -6.50
N ASN A 64 10.21 3.39 -7.75
CA ASN A 64 11.59 3.78 -8.09
C ASN A 64 11.89 5.26 -7.81
N ALA A 65 10.87 6.11 -7.66
CA ALA A 65 11.00 7.45 -7.11
C ALA A 65 11.31 7.38 -5.62
N ALA A 66 10.61 6.52 -4.87
CA ALA A 66 10.77 6.42 -3.42
C ALA A 66 11.94 5.53 -2.99
N VAL A 67 12.25 4.50 -3.78
CA VAL A 67 13.28 3.47 -3.50
C VAL A 67 14.08 3.23 -4.79
N PRO A 68 14.99 4.15 -5.17
CA PRO A 68 15.66 4.08 -6.47
C PRO A 68 16.43 2.78 -6.64
N THR A 69 16.00 1.97 -7.62
CA THR A 69 16.59 0.66 -7.97
C THR A 69 16.72 0.52 -9.49
N TYR A 70 15.67 0.91 -10.21
CA TYR A 70 15.60 0.92 -11.67
C TYR A 70 15.32 2.32 -12.21
N THR A 71 15.71 2.56 -13.45
CA THR A 71 15.40 3.80 -14.17
C THR A 71 13.89 3.91 -14.38
N ARG A 72 13.31 5.05 -14.02
CA ARG A 72 11.90 5.36 -14.22
C ARG A 72 11.57 5.59 -15.70
N TRP A 73 10.31 5.35 -16.07
CA TRP A 73 9.81 5.69 -17.39
C TRP A 73 9.67 7.20 -17.58
N HIS A 74 9.23 7.92 -16.54
CA HIS A 74 9.26 9.37 -16.52
C HIS A 74 10.48 9.87 -15.74
N PRO A 75 11.22 10.86 -16.27
CA PRO A 75 12.26 11.55 -15.51
C PRO A 75 11.71 12.20 -14.24
N ALA A 76 12.61 12.54 -13.31
CA ALA A 76 12.24 13.32 -12.14
C ALA A 76 11.72 14.69 -12.53
N GLU A 77 10.64 15.14 -11.91
CA GLU A 77 10.23 16.54 -12.00
C GLU A 77 11.16 17.41 -11.14
N PRO A 78 11.42 18.68 -11.52
CA PRO A 78 12.37 19.53 -10.80
C PRO A 78 12.04 19.75 -9.31
N ASP A 79 10.76 19.70 -8.95
CA ASP A 79 10.22 19.88 -7.61
C ASP A 79 9.85 18.57 -6.92
N GLU A 80 10.19 17.42 -7.52
CA GLU A 80 9.91 16.13 -6.94
C GLU A 80 10.68 15.94 -5.62
N PRO A 81 10.01 15.53 -4.52
CA PRO A 81 10.67 15.23 -3.27
C PRO A 81 11.74 14.16 -3.44
N ARG A 82 12.91 14.37 -2.82
CA ARG A 82 13.95 13.34 -2.79
C ARG A 82 13.55 12.21 -1.84
N PRO A 83 13.97 10.96 -2.11
CA PRO A 83 13.84 9.88 -1.15
C PRO A 83 14.44 10.26 0.20
N ASP A 84 13.69 10.04 1.28
CA ASP A 84 14.20 10.16 2.63
C ASP A 84 15.02 8.90 2.97
N PRO A 85 16.34 9.03 3.23
CA PRO A 85 17.19 7.88 3.54
C PRO A 85 16.88 7.23 4.90
N ASP A 86 16.21 7.95 5.81
CA ASP A 86 15.94 7.49 7.17
C ASP A 86 14.67 6.62 7.25
N LEU A 87 13.80 6.71 6.23
CA LEU A 87 12.61 5.88 6.16
C LEU A 87 12.92 4.44 5.73
N ASN A 88 12.17 3.49 6.32
CA ASN A 88 12.29 2.09 5.95
C ASN A 88 11.87 1.89 4.48
N ARG A 89 12.85 1.59 3.63
CA ARG A 89 12.68 1.37 2.17
C ARG A 89 11.58 0.37 1.83
N ILE A 90 11.41 -0.68 2.63
CA ILE A 90 10.36 -1.70 2.39
C ILE A 90 8.98 -1.11 2.65
N ILE A 91 8.81 -0.35 3.74
CA ILE A 91 7.54 0.27 4.11
C ILE A 91 7.17 1.35 3.08
N VAL A 92 8.10 2.25 2.79
CA VAL A 92 7.91 3.34 1.82
C VAL A 92 7.59 2.81 0.43
N GLY A 93 8.31 1.78 -0.04
CA GLY A 93 8.05 1.19 -1.35
C GLY A 93 6.63 0.60 -1.47
N LYS A 94 6.15 -0.09 -0.43
CA LYS A 94 4.79 -0.62 -0.39
C LYS A 94 3.73 0.49 -0.38
N ALA A 95 3.94 1.54 0.40
CA ALA A 95 3.07 2.70 0.44
C ALA A 95 3.02 3.41 -0.94
N ALA A 96 4.16 3.59 -1.60
CA ALA A 96 4.25 4.20 -2.93
C ALA A 96 3.49 3.38 -4.00
N LEU A 97 3.62 2.05 -3.98
CA LEU A 97 2.85 1.15 -4.86
C LEU A 97 1.33 1.31 -4.63
N ALA A 98 0.88 1.28 -3.37
CA ALA A 98 -0.55 1.38 -3.07
C ALA A 98 -1.13 2.77 -3.40
N ALA A 99 -0.40 3.84 -3.08
CA ALA A 99 -0.86 5.21 -3.32
C ALA A 99 -0.97 5.53 -4.82
N SER A 100 0.03 5.12 -5.61
CA SER A 100 0.02 5.34 -7.07
C SER A 100 -1.10 4.54 -7.76
N ALA A 101 -1.31 3.28 -7.37
CA ALA A 101 -2.40 2.47 -7.90
C ALA A 101 -3.78 3.11 -7.60
N ARG A 102 -4.02 3.52 -6.34
CA ARG A 102 -5.23 4.25 -5.95
C ARG A 102 -5.43 5.49 -6.82
N GLN A 103 -4.41 6.34 -6.93
CA GLN A 103 -4.50 7.60 -7.67
C GLN A 103 -4.86 7.37 -9.15
N VAL A 104 -4.19 6.43 -9.82
CA VAL A 104 -4.49 6.10 -11.21
C VAL A 104 -5.92 5.60 -11.37
N LEU A 105 -6.35 4.65 -10.53
CA LEU A 105 -7.69 4.07 -10.64
C LEU A 105 -8.78 5.09 -10.33
N MET A 106 -8.54 6.02 -9.39
CA MET A 106 -9.47 7.12 -9.12
C MET A 106 -9.65 8.06 -10.31
N LEU A 107 -8.59 8.30 -11.07
CA LEU A 107 -8.64 9.13 -12.29
C LEU A 107 -9.34 8.41 -13.43
N LEU A 108 -9.10 7.11 -13.59
CA LEU A 108 -9.66 6.31 -14.69
C LEU A 108 -11.10 5.83 -14.43
N HIS A 109 -11.48 5.65 -13.16
CA HIS A 109 -12.77 5.11 -12.73
C HIS A 109 -13.41 5.98 -11.63
N PRO A 110 -13.76 7.24 -11.93
CA PRO A 110 -14.23 8.19 -10.91
C PRO A 110 -15.51 7.73 -10.19
N ASN A 111 -16.36 6.96 -10.86
CA ASN A 111 -17.60 6.43 -10.26
C ASN A 111 -17.36 5.24 -9.31
N GLN A 112 -16.10 4.79 -9.15
CA GLN A 112 -15.71 3.63 -8.34
C GLN A 112 -14.85 4.03 -7.13
N HIS A 113 -14.82 5.33 -6.78
CA HIS A 113 -14.05 5.85 -5.64
C HIS A 113 -14.29 5.06 -4.34
N PRO A 114 -15.52 4.70 -3.95
CA PRO A 114 -15.74 3.93 -2.73
C PRO A 114 -15.01 2.57 -2.73
N GLU A 115 -15.08 1.81 -3.83
CA GLU A 115 -14.40 0.51 -3.94
C GLU A 115 -12.87 0.67 -3.94
N ILE A 116 -12.36 1.72 -4.60
CA ILE A 116 -10.93 2.03 -4.67
C ILE A 116 -10.39 2.47 -3.30
N ASP A 117 -11.15 3.27 -2.56
CA ASP A 117 -10.81 3.69 -1.20
C ASP A 117 -10.79 2.52 -0.23
N ASP A 118 -11.80 1.63 -0.30
CA ASP A 118 -11.83 0.41 0.49
C ASP A 118 -10.63 -0.50 0.19
N ALA A 119 -10.25 -0.63 -1.09
CA ALA A 119 -9.06 -1.38 -1.49
C ALA A 119 -7.77 -0.74 -0.94
N TYR A 120 -7.67 0.58 -0.98
CA TYR A 120 -6.53 1.30 -0.43
C TYR A 120 -6.44 1.17 1.09
N ALA A 121 -7.55 1.30 1.81
CA ALA A 121 -7.61 1.11 3.26
C ALA A 121 -7.10 -0.28 3.66
N ARG A 122 -7.53 -1.34 2.95
CA ARG A 122 -7.02 -2.72 3.15
C ARG A 122 -5.54 -2.87 2.80
N ALA A 123 -5.05 -2.14 1.78
CA ALA A 123 -3.64 -2.17 1.40
C ALA A 123 -2.77 -1.51 2.48
N ILE A 124 -3.13 -0.30 2.92
CA ILE A 124 -2.37 0.46 3.92
C ILE A 124 -2.45 -0.18 5.31
N ALA A 125 -3.56 -0.80 5.71
CA ALA A 125 -3.62 -1.54 6.97
C ALA A 125 -2.61 -2.71 7.06
N ARG A 126 -2.07 -3.16 5.92
CA ARG A 126 -1.03 -4.21 5.82
C ARG A 126 0.37 -3.63 5.59
N VAL A 127 0.50 -2.31 5.51
CA VAL A 127 1.77 -1.59 5.55
C VAL A 127 2.00 -1.26 7.02
N PRO A 128 3.02 -1.83 7.68
CA PRO A 128 3.28 -1.51 9.07
C PRO A 128 3.47 -0.01 9.23
N ASP A 129 2.81 0.58 10.24
CA ASP A 129 3.29 1.84 10.79
C ASP A 129 4.72 1.56 11.31
N GLY A 130 5.68 2.38 10.89
CA GLY A 130 7.09 2.20 11.27
C GLY A 130 7.30 2.39 12.78
N PRO A 131 8.54 2.20 13.29
CA PRO A 131 9.02 3.13 14.30
C PRO A 131 8.97 4.57 13.77
#